data_AF-A0A7Z9Q752-F1
#
_entry.id   AF-A0A7Z9Q752-F1
#
_cell.length_a   1.000
_cell.length_b   1.000
_cell.length_c   1.000
_cell.angle_alpha   90.00
_cell.angle_beta   90.00
_cell.angle_gamma   90.00
#
_symmetry.space_group_name_H-M   'P 1'
#
loop_
_entity.id
_entity.type
_entity.pdbx_description
1 polymer ?
#
loop_
_entity_poly.entity_id
_entity_poly.type
_entity_poly.pdbx_seq_one_letter_code
_entity_poly.pdbx_strand_id
1 'polypeptide(L)'
;MIISPLVLLGTVVLILLIVGYVEASNHRRIIGAIPLRIHVNGTRGKSSVTRLIAAGLRAGGLRTFAKTTGTAPRIIDAEGKDRIIHRLRSASIGEQIRLMRFFAKEKPDAVVMECMAVQPEYQWISEQQMIKSHIGVITNARPDHLEEMGPTLDDVRKSLGNSVPYNGKVVLGENAMVNTIAPVAEYRKSELRIADEQRISEEDLADFFYLEHPQNVAVALDVCNAVGVKTEIALAGMKKVKPDLGALVVNKLDFGNGPILFVNSMAANDPVSTLQIWNFVERRYPLEGYTCIYLNCREDRRSRTRQLLQLIYEDIKPDRSIIRGQKVDAMVKHIKYHSPQTHTDILQDTKPMGSSIDLFKKLPADSLLFAIGNQVGFGQDLIEKLMEFKADG
;
A
#
# COMPACT_ATOMS: atom_id res chain seq x y z
N MET A 1 24.82 55.00 -8.68
CA MET A 1 23.46 54.82 -9.23
C MET A 1 22.64 54.01 -8.25
N ILE A 2 21.58 54.58 -7.68
CA ILE A 2 20.64 53.84 -6.83
C ILE A 2 19.77 53.05 -7.80
N ILE A 3 19.97 51.72 -7.89
CA ILE A 3 19.10 50.86 -8.70
C ILE A 3 17.70 50.95 -8.06
N SER A 4 16.71 51.37 -8.84
CA SER A 4 15.33 51.42 -8.36
C SER A 4 14.92 50.03 -7.83
N PRO A 5 14.34 49.93 -6.62
CA PRO A 5 13.90 48.64 -6.06
C PRO A 5 13.01 47.83 -7.02
N LEU A 6 12.22 48.51 -7.87
CA LEU A 6 11.39 47.88 -8.90
C LEU A 6 12.21 47.20 -10.00
N VAL A 7 13.32 47.81 -10.43
CA VAL A 7 14.22 47.23 -11.44
C VAL A 7 14.94 46.02 -10.85
N LEU A 8 15.38 46.10 -9.59
CA LEU A 8 16.00 44.96 -8.89
C LEU A 8 15.00 43.80 -8.76
N LEU A 9 13.79 44.07 -8.25
CA LEU A 9 12.75 43.04 -8.11
C LEU A 9 12.37 42.42 -9.46
N GLY A 10 12.15 43.25 -10.48
CA GLY A 10 11.83 42.77 -11.83
C GLY A 10 12.95 41.89 -12.41
N THR A 11 14.21 42.25 -12.18
CA THR A 11 15.37 41.45 -12.60
C THR A 11 15.42 40.11 -11.87
N VAL A 12 15.21 40.09 -10.55
CA VAL A 12 15.18 38.85 -9.76
C VAL A 12 14.05 37.93 -10.21
N VAL A 13 12.84 38.48 -10.41
CA VAL A 13 11.68 37.70 -10.91
C VAL A 13 11.98 37.13 -12.28
N LEU A 14 12.55 37.92 -13.20
CA LEU A 14 12.91 37.45 -14.54
C LEU A 14 13.94 36.30 -14.48
N ILE A 15 14.97 36.43 -13.64
CA ILE A 15 15.97 35.36 -13.45
C ILE A 15 15.29 34.09 -12.93
N LEU A 16 14.41 34.20 -11.93
CA LEU A 16 13.69 33.04 -11.38
C LEU A 16 12.79 32.38 -12.42
N LEU A 17 12.10 33.14 -13.27
CA LEU A 17 11.29 32.61 -14.38
C LEU A 17 12.15 31.88 -15.41
N ILE A 18 13.31 32.43 -15.79
CA ILE A 18 14.24 31.79 -16.72
C ILE A 18 14.76 30.48 -16.12
N VAL A 19 15.22 30.49 -14.87
CA VAL A 19 15.72 29.29 -14.18
C VAL A 19 14.62 28.22 -14.09
N GLY A 20 13.41 28.60 -13.69
CA GLY A 20 12.26 27.67 -13.62
C GLY A 20 11.91 27.09 -14.98
N TYR A 21 11.92 27.90 -16.05
CA TYR A 21 11.67 27.43 -17.41
C TYR A 21 12.74 26.45 -17.89
N VAL A 22 14.02 26.74 -17.63
CA VAL A 22 15.15 25.86 -17.99
C VAL A 22 15.05 24.53 -17.23
N GLU A 23 14.77 24.56 -15.93
CA GLU A 23 14.59 23.35 -15.13
C GLU A 23 13.42 22.49 -15.64
N ALA A 24 12.25 23.11 -15.86
CA ALA A 24 11.08 22.42 -16.37
C ALA A 24 11.31 21.83 -17.76
N SER A 25 12.05 22.54 -18.63
CA SER A 25 12.37 22.08 -19.98
C SER A 25 13.38 20.93 -19.97
N ASN A 26 14.39 20.99 -19.11
CA ASN A 26 15.32 19.88 -18.91
C ASN A 26 14.59 18.65 -18.35
N HIS A 27 13.72 18.82 -17.36
CA HIS A 27 12.94 17.72 -16.80
C HIS A 27 12.04 17.06 -17.87
N ARG A 28 11.39 17.87 -18.73
CA ARG A 28 10.60 17.35 -19.86
C ARG A 28 11.43 16.50 -20.82
N ARG A 29 12.68 16.90 -21.12
CA ARG A 29 13.60 16.08 -21.93
C ARG A 29 13.97 14.76 -21.24
N ILE A 30 14.22 14.81 -19.93
CA ILE A 30 14.56 13.64 -19.11
C ILE A 30 13.44 12.61 -19.13
N ILE A 31 12.19 13.01 -18.84
CA ILE A 31 11.06 12.07 -18.84
C ILE A 31 10.74 11.60 -20.26
N GLY A 32 10.95 12.44 -21.28
CA GLY A 32 10.78 12.08 -22.69
C GLY A 32 11.77 11.02 -23.18
N ALA A 33 12.89 10.81 -22.48
CA ALA A 33 13.85 9.76 -22.79
C ALA A 33 13.42 8.37 -22.27
N ILE A 34 12.39 8.29 -21.42
CA ILE A 34 11.89 7.03 -20.86
C ILE A 34 10.68 6.56 -21.69
N PRO A 35 10.77 5.46 -22.45
CA PRO A 35 9.74 5.06 -23.42
C PRO A 35 8.40 4.70 -22.79
N LEU A 36 8.41 4.04 -21.62
CA LEU A 36 7.20 3.70 -20.88
C LEU A 36 7.28 4.21 -19.44
N ARG A 37 6.28 5.01 -19.04
CA ARG A 37 6.15 5.53 -17.68
C ARG A 37 4.79 5.12 -17.14
N ILE A 38 4.78 4.48 -15.99
CA ILE A 38 3.57 3.99 -15.32
C ILE A 38 3.50 4.65 -13.95
N HIS A 39 2.37 5.25 -13.60
CA HIS A 39 2.18 5.92 -12.31
C HIS A 39 1.07 5.22 -11.53
N VAL A 40 1.41 4.69 -10.36
CA VAL A 40 0.52 3.88 -9.53
C VAL A 40 0.07 4.69 -8.33
N ASN A 41 -1.23 4.97 -8.27
CA ASN A 41 -1.87 5.72 -7.22
C ASN A 41 -3.03 4.92 -6.60
N GLY A 42 -3.61 5.43 -5.51
CA GLY A 42 -4.69 4.81 -4.76
C GLY A 42 -4.41 4.81 -3.25
N THR A 43 -5.40 4.45 -2.45
CA THR A 43 -5.24 4.50 -0.99
C THR A 43 -4.43 3.35 -0.44
N ARG A 44 -4.68 2.11 -0.90
CA ARG A 44 -4.02 0.87 -0.47
C ARG A 44 -3.43 0.10 -1.66
N GLY A 45 -2.47 -0.78 -1.41
CA GLY A 45 -1.93 -1.71 -2.44
C GLY A 45 -0.96 -1.12 -3.45
N LYS A 46 -0.67 0.19 -3.41
CA LYS A 46 0.22 0.86 -4.39
C LYS A 46 1.59 0.20 -4.52
N SER A 47 2.25 -0.10 -3.40
CA SER A 47 3.60 -0.70 -3.42
C SER A 47 3.59 -2.13 -3.97
N SER A 48 2.57 -2.92 -3.63
CA SER A 48 2.38 -4.27 -4.18
C SER A 48 2.16 -4.19 -5.69
N VAL A 49 1.18 -3.40 -6.15
CA VAL A 49 0.87 -3.25 -7.58
C VAL A 49 2.08 -2.72 -8.36
N THR A 50 2.84 -1.77 -7.81
CA THR A 50 4.08 -1.27 -8.44
C THR A 50 5.11 -2.40 -8.61
N ARG A 51 5.31 -3.23 -7.57
CA ARG A 51 6.21 -4.39 -7.61
C ARG A 51 5.75 -5.43 -8.64
N LEU A 52 4.46 -5.76 -8.65
CA LEU A 52 3.85 -6.74 -9.56
C LEU A 52 3.96 -6.29 -11.02
N ILE A 53 3.59 -5.05 -11.34
CA ILE A 53 3.73 -4.49 -12.70
C ILE A 53 5.20 -4.57 -13.13
N ALA A 54 6.12 -4.09 -12.30
CA ALA A 54 7.53 -4.10 -12.65
C ALA A 54 8.08 -5.53 -12.86
N ALA A 55 7.64 -6.49 -12.06
CA ALA A 55 8.02 -7.89 -12.19
C ALA A 55 7.46 -8.53 -13.47
N GLY A 56 6.18 -8.27 -13.78
CA GLY A 56 5.55 -8.75 -15.01
C GLY A 56 6.20 -8.17 -16.27
N LEU A 57 6.51 -6.88 -16.28
CA LEU A 57 7.22 -6.25 -17.41
C LEU A 57 8.64 -6.80 -17.59
N ARG A 58 9.40 -7.00 -16.49
CA ARG A 58 10.72 -7.65 -16.56
C ARG A 58 10.64 -9.06 -17.13
N ALA A 59 9.66 -9.86 -16.70
CA ALA A 59 9.45 -11.20 -17.25
C ALA A 59 9.08 -11.15 -18.74
N GLY A 60 8.39 -10.09 -19.17
CA GLY A 60 8.14 -9.78 -20.58
C GLY A 60 9.36 -9.30 -21.38
N GLY A 61 10.56 -9.23 -20.77
CA GLY A 61 11.80 -8.84 -21.42
C GLY A 61 12.09 -7.34 -21.41
N LEU A 62 11.29 -6.53 -20.72
CA LEU A 62 11.48 -5.07 -20.65
C LEU A 62 12.44 -4.71 -19.50
N ARG A 63 13.49 -3.92 -19.78
CA ARG A 63 14.37 -3.36 -18.76
C ARG A 63 13.60 -2.36 -17.91
N THR A 64 13.08 -2.83 -16.78
CA THR A 64 12.10 -2.08 -15.98
C THR A 64 12.63 -1.74 -14.60
N PHE A 65 12.63 -0.44 -14.29
CA PHE A 65 12.90 0.07 -12.95
C PHE A 65 11.60 0.41 -12.25
N ALA A 66 11.59 0.34 -10.92
CA ALA A 66 10.46 0.79 -10.15
C ALA A 66 10.86 1.51 -8.88
N LYS A 67 9.92 2.27 -8.33
CA LYS A 67 10.09 2.89 -7.02
C LYS A 67 8.83 2.75 -6.20
N THR A 68 9.00 2.19 -5.00
CA THR A 68 7.94 2.06 -4.00
C THR A 68 8.18 2.98 -2.81
N THR A 69 7.09 3.35 -2.15
CA THR A 69 7.07 4.24 -0.97
C THR A 69 6.36 3.66 0.24
N GLY A 70 6.11 2.36 0.24
CA GLY A 70 5.48 1.60 1.33
C GLY A 70 6.24 1.66 2.66
N THR A 71 6.35 0.54 3.37
CA THR A 71 6.91 0.55 4.74
C THR A 71 8.33 1.14 4.80
N ALA A 72 9.14 0.90 3.78
CA ALA A 72 10.38 1.64 3.55
C ALA A 72 10.54 1.95 2.06
N PRO A 73 11.00 3.15 1.69
CA PRO A 73 11.19 3.52 0.29
C PRO A 73 12.31 2.68 -0.35
N ARG A 74 12.03 2.15 -1.54
CA ARG A 74 12.95 1.31 -2.32
C ARG A 74 12.98 1.73 -3.78
N ILE A 75 14.15 1.65 -4.39
CA ILE A 75 14.30 1.55 -5.84
C ILE A 75 14.45 0.07 -6.15
N ILE A 76 13.71 -0.43 -7.13
CA ILE A 76 13.84 -1.78 -7.66
C ILE A 76 14.53 -1.64 -9.01
N ASP A 77 15.72 -2.21 -9.16
CA ASP A 77 16.48 -2.11 -10.40
C ASP A 77 15.96 -3.06 -11.49
N ALA A 78 16.63 -3.03 -12.65
CA ALA A 78 16.27 -3.83 -13.82
C ALA A 78 16.37 -5.34 -13.55
N GLU A 79 17.16 -5.76 -12.57
CA GLU A 79 17.33 -7.14 -12.15
C GLU A 79 16.32 -7.53 -11.06
N GLY A 80 15.45 -6.60 -10.63
CA GLY A 80 14.44 -6.83 -9.60
C GLY A 80 14.97 -6.73 -8.16
N LYS A 81 16.18 -6.20 -7.97
CA LYS A 81 16.80 -6.08 -6.64
C LYS A 81 16.41 -4.77 -5.96
N ASP A 82 16.03 -4.87 -4.68
CA ASP A 82 15.77 -3.70 -3.85
C ASP A 82 17.08 -2.94 -3.54
N ARG A 83 17.07 -1.64 -3.77
CA ARG A 83 18.07 -0.68 -3.32
C ARG A 83 17.44 0.30 -2.34
N ILE A 84 18.10 0.51 -1.21
CA ILE A 84 17.63 1.39 -0.15
C ILE A 84 17.76 2.84 -0.59
N ILE A 85 16.69 3.63 -0.42
CA ILE A 85 16.76 5.08 -0.55
C ILE A 85 17.13 5.65 0.82
N HIS A 86 18.37 6.11 0.98
CA HIS A 86 18.80 6.81 2.19
C HIS A 86 18.27 8.24 2.19
N ARG A 87 17.46 8.58 3.19
CA ARG A 87 16.89 9.91 3.36
C ARG A 87 17.63 10.68 4.46
N LEU A 88 18.19 11.84 4.10
CA LEU A 88 18.73 12.80 5.06
C LEU A 88 17.67 13.80 5.56
N ARG A 89 16.50 13.85 4.90
CA ARG A 89 15.38 14.76 5.17
C ARG A 89 14.06 14.03 4.98
N SER A 90 12.96 14.63 5.46
CA SER A 90 11.61 14.14 5.21
C SER A 90 11.33 13.92 3.73
N ALA A 91 10.40 12.99 3.45
CA ALA A 91 9.94 12.70 2.11
C ALA A 91 9.51 13.98 1.39
N SER A 92 9.92 14.14 0.13
CA SER A 92 9.45 15.24 -0.72
C SER A 92 9.19 14.74 -2.13
N ILE A 93 8.20 15.35 -2.79
CA ILE A 93 7.91 15.09 -4.20
C ILE A 93 9.11 15.40 -5.12
N GLY A 94 10.03 16.28 -4.69
CA GLY A 94 11.28 16.56 -5.40
C GLY A 94 12.23 15.35 -5.51
N GLU A 95 12.09 14.35 -4.63
CA GLU A 95 12.75 13.04 -4.77
C GLU A 95 12.41 12.40 -6.13
N GLN A 96 11.15 12.51 -6.58
CA GLN A 96 10.69 11.90 -7.84
C GLN A 96 11.41 12.53 -9.05
N ILE A 97 11.60 13.85 -9.07
CA ILE A 97 12.33 14.53 -10.16
C ILE A 97 13.77 13.99 -10.28
N ARG A 98 14.45 13.84 -9.15
CA ARG A 98 15.84 13.31 -9.13
C ARG A 98 15.89 11.84 -9.54
N LEU A 99 14.90 11.05 -9.11
CA LEU A 99 14.79 9.64 -9.51
C LEU A 99 14.54 9.47 -11.00
N MET A 100 13.65 10.27 -11.60
CA MET A 100 13.43 10.24 -13.05
C MET A 100 14.70 10.57 -13.83
N ARG A 101 15.52 11.51 -13.32
CA ARG A 101 16.85 11.80 -13.89
C ARG A 101 17.80 10.61 -13.79
N PHE A 102 17.79 9.92 -12.65
CA PHE A 102 18.59 8.71 -12.46
C PHE A 102 18.12 7.59 -13.42
N PHE A 103 16.84 7.29 -13.45
CA PHE A 103 16.29 6.26 -14.34
C PHE A 103 16.56 6.57 -15.81
N ALA A 104 16.37 7.80 -16.30
CA ALA A 104 16.66 8.14 -17.68
C ALA A 104 18.13 7.84 -18.09
N LYS A 105 19.09 7.96 -17.17
CA LYS A 105 20.50 7.62 -17.44
C LYS A 105 20.73 6.11 -17.57
N GLU A 106 19.93 5.30 -16.87
CA GLU A 106 19.97 3.84 -16.93
C GLU A 106 19.34 3.26 -18.21
N LYS A 107 18.77 4.14 -19.06
CA LYS A 107 18.10 3.81 -20.33
C LYS A 107 17.10 2.65 -20.21
N PRO A 108 16.10 2.76 -19.31
CA PRO A 108 15.08 1.74 -19.15
C PRO A 108 14.12 1.73 -20.32
N ASP A 109 13.50 0.58 -20.57
CA ASP A 109 12.33 0.49 -21.44
C ASP A 109 11.09 1.01 -20.70
N ALA A 110 11.02 0.73 -19.39
CA ALA A 110 9.89 1.10 -18.54
C ALA A 110 10.30 1.57 -17.15
N VAL A 111 9.53 2.52 -16.60
CA VAL A 111 9.62 2.96 -15.20
C VAL A 111 8.24 2.90 -14.55
N VAL A 112 8.15 2.26 -13.39
CA VAL A 112 6.92 2.16 -12.58
C VAL A 112 7.09 2.96 -11.29
N MET A 113 6.30 4.02 -11.14
CA MET A 113 6.41 4.96 -10.03
C MET A 113 5.20 4.86 -9.12
N GLU A 114 5.41 4.58 -7.85
CA GLU A 114 4.40 4.77 -6.82
C GLU A 114 4.18 6.27 -6.54
N CYS A 115 2.91 6.69 -6.53
CA CYS A 115 2.49 8.02 -6.14
C CYS A 115 2.63 8.20 -4.61
N MET A 116 3.28 9.30 -4.23
CA MET A 116 3.46 9.70 -2.83
C MET A 116 2.58 10.88 -2.42
N ALA A 117 1.93 11.53 -3.40
CA ALA A 117 1.22 12.76 -3.16
C ALA A 117 -0.12 12.46 -2.49
N VAL A 118 -0.37 13.13 -1.36
CA VAL A 118 -1.63 13.02 -0.64
C VAL A 118 -2.59 14.12 -1.09
N GLN A 119 -2.16 15.38 -1.05
CA GLN A 119 -2.98 16.53 -1.43
C GLN A 119 -3.37 16.52 -2.93
N PRO A 120 -4.61 16.90 -3.29
CA PRO A 120 -5.10 16.89 -4.67
C PRO A 120 -4.19 17.62 -5.66
N GLU A 121 -3.68 18.80 -5.29
CA GLU A 121 -2.81 19.61 -6.14
C GLU A 121 -1.47 18.92 -6.39
N TYR A 122 -0.93 18.25 -5.37
CA TYR A 122 0.31 17.50 -5.49
C TYR A 122 0.12 16.21 -6.29
N GLN A 123 -1.06 15.59 -6.26
CA GLN A 123 -1.36 14.46 -7.13
C GLN A 123 -1.39 14.90 -8.61
N TRP A 124 -1.99 16.06 -8.89
CA TRP A 124 -1.95 16.67 -10.22
C TRP A 124 -0.52 17.01 -10.64
N ILE A 125 0.28 17.65 -9.77
CA ILE A 125 1.66 18.01 -10.10
C ILE A 125 2.51 16.74 -10.33
N SER A 126 2.35 15.71 -9.49
CA SER A 126 3.07 14.44 -9.62
C SER A 126 2.81 13.80 -10.98
N GLU A 127 1.55 13.67 -11.37
CA GLU A 127 1.21 13.11 -12.68
C GLU A 127 1.56 14.06 -13.82
N GLN A 128 1.03 15.27 -13.81
CA GLN A 128 0.99 16.13 -15.01
C GLN A 128 2.29 16.90 -15.24
N GLN A 129 3.16 17.02 -14.24
CA GLN A 129 4.42 17.75 -14.36
C GLN A 129 5.65 16.87 -14.12
N MET A 130 5.58 15.93 -13.17
CA MET A 130 6.74 15.15 -12.77
C MET A 130 6.88 13.84 -13.54
N ILE A 131 5.82 13.02 -13.63
CA ILE A 131 5.90 11.67 -14.22
C ILE A 131 5.41 11.63 -15.66
N LYS A 132 4.27 12.26 -15.96
CA LYS A 132 3.56 12.22 -17.25
C LYS A 132 3.45 10.79 -17.77
N SER A 133 2.70 9.97 -17.06
CA SER A 133 2.61 8.54 -17.35
C SER A 133 1.91 8.28 -18.69
N HIS A 134 2.29 7.19 -19.34
CA HIS A 134 1.53 6.65 -20.48
C HIS A 134 0.38 5.76 -19.97
N ILE A 135 0.57 5.15 -18.79
CA ILE A 135 -0.45 4.35 -18.11
C ILE A 135 -0.54 4.81 -16.65
N GLY A 136 -1.69 5.37 -16.27
CA GLY A 136 -2.04 5.63 -14.89
C GLY A 136 -2.74 4.42 -14.27
N VAL A 137 -2.54 4.20 -12.98
CA VAL A 137 -3.20 3.13 -12.23
C VAL A 137 -3.80 3.73 -10.97
N ILE A 138 -5.07 3.42 -10.70
CA ILE A 138 -5.72 3.76 -9.43
C ILE A 138 -6.22 2.46 -8.80
N THR A 139 -5.53 2.02 -7.75
CA THR A 139 -5.77 0.69 -7.15
C THR A 139 -7.12 0.59 -6.43
N ASN A 140 -7.48 1.61 -5.65
CA ASN A 140 -8.72 1.70 -4.86
C ASN A 140 -8.86 3.10 -4.26
N ALA A 141 -10.06 3.41 -3.77
CA ALA A 141 -10.36 4.60 -3.00
C ALA A 141 -11.06 4.23 -1.69
N ARG A 142 -10.41 4.49 -0.56
CA ARG A 142 -10.92 4.24 0.80
C ARG A 142 -10.83 5.51 1.65
N PRO A 143 -11.55 5.60 2.78
CA PRO A 143 -11.42 6.73 3.70
C PRO A 143 -10.00 6.80 4.32
N ASP A 144 -9.12 7.58 3.69
CA ASP A 144 -7.73 7.76 4.08
C ASP A 144 -7.35 9.23 3.88
N HIS A 145 -6.57 9.80 4.79
CA HIS A 145 -6.14 11.21 4.72
C HIS A 145 -7.28 12.20 4.41
N LEU A 146 -8.43 12.07 5.08
CA LEU A 146 -9.62 12.89 4.78
C LEU A 146 -9.40 14.39 5.05
N GLU A 147 -8.50 14.75 5.95
CA GLU A 147 -8.16 16.16 6.20
C GLU A 147 -7.41 16.77 5.00
N GLU A 148 -6.64 15.96 4.27
CA GLU A 148 -5.81 16.40 3.16
C GLU A 148 -6.45 16.16 1.78
N MET A 149 -7.20 15.07 1.61
CA MET A 149 -7.85 14.68 0.36
C MET A 149 -9.29 15.19 0.25
N GLY A 150 -9.89 15.60 1.36
CA GLY A 150 -11.27 16.05 1.46
C GLY A 150 -12.11 15.13 2.34
N PRO A 151 -13.19 15.67 2.95
CA PRO A 151 -13.86 15.06 4.08
C PRO A 151 -14.66 13.79 3.74
N THR A 152 -14.98 13.56 2.45
CA THR A 152 -15.79 12.43 2.02
C THR A 152 -15.03 11.43 1.15
N LEU A 153 -15.56 10.21 1.03
CA LEU A 153 -15.02 9.21 0.12
C LEU A 153 -15.08 9.67 -1.36
N ASP A 154 -16.06 10.49 -1.72
CA ASP A 154 -16.16 11.07 -3.05
C ASP A 154 -15.02 12.08 -3.31
N ASP A 155 -14.62 12.85 -2.29
CA ASP A 155 -13.47 13.75 -2.39
C ASP A 155 -12.16 12.98 -2.57
N VAL A 156 -11.98 11.85 -1.86
CA VAL A 156 -10.84 10.94 -2.08
C VAL A 156 -10.81 10.45 -3.53
N ARG A 157 -11.94 10.02 -4.10
CA ARG A 157 -12.02 9.58 -5.50
C ARG A 157 -11.67 10.70 -6.47
N LYS A 158 -12.20 11.92 -6.26
CA LYS A 158 -11.87 13.11 -7.07
C LYS A 158 -10.40 13.47 -6.97
N SER A 159 -9.84 13.41 -5.76
CA SER A 159 -8.43 13.67 -5.49
C SER A 159 -7.54 12.70 -6.29
N LEU A 160 -7.83 11.40 -6.24
CA LEU A 160 -7.15 10.37 -7.04
C LEU A 160 -7.30 10.59 -8.56
N GLY A 161 -8.44 11.10 -9.01
CA GLY A 161 -8.67 11.49 -10.41
C GLY A 161 -7.66 12.50 -10.97
N ASN A 162 -6.99 13.28 -10.11
CA ASN A 162 -5.91 14.16 -10.56
C ASN A 162 -4.71 13.43 -11.16
N SER A 163 -4.55 12.14 -10.86
CA SER A 163 -3.49 11.28 -11.39
C SER A 163 -3.82 10.57 -12.71
N VAL A 164 -4.98 10.83 -13.33
CA VAL A 164 -5.31 10.30 -14.66
C VAL A 164 -4.42 10.98 -15.73
N PRO A 165 -3.69 10.24 -16.58
CA PRO A 165 -2.84 10.84 -17.61
C PRO A 165 -3.63 11.51 -18.73
N TYR A 166 -2.97 12.34 -19.54
CA TYR A 166 -3.51 12.81 -20.83
C TYR A 166 -3.05 11.91 -21.98
N ASN A 167 -3.96 11.62 -22.91
CA ASN A 167 -3.69 10.81 -24.11
C ASN A 167 -3.02 9.46 -23.79
N GLY A 168 -3.43 8.82 -22.69
CA GLY A 168 -2.83 7.59 -22.19
C GLY A 168 -3.87 6.51 -21.92
N LYS A 169 -3.54 5.61 -20.99
CA LYS A 169 -4.47 4.60 -20.46
C LYS A 169 -4.61 4.78 -18.96
N VAL A 170 -5.75 4.41 -18.40
CA VAL A 170 -5.96 4.33 -16.96
C VAL A 170 -6.57 2.99 -16.59
N VAL A 171 -5.92 2.29 -15.66
CA VAL A 171 -6.41 1.01 -15.10
C VAL A 171 -6.95 1.26 -13.69
N LEU A 172 -8.22 0.91 -13.45
CA LEU A 172 -8.86 0.98 -12.15
C LEU A 172 -8.92 -0.40 -11.50
N GLY A 173 -8.62 -0.45 -10.20
CA GLY A 173 -8.78 -1.67 -9.42
C GLY A 173 -10.17 -1.86 -8.81
N GLU A 174 -11.05 -0.86 -8.79
CA GLU A 174 -12.40 -1.05 -8.23
C GLU A 174 -13.46 -0.36 -9.10
N ASN A 175 -14.55 -1.06 -9.38
CA ASN A 175 -15.67 -0.55 -10.17
C ASN A 175 -16.35 0.67 -9.52
N ALA A 176 -16.30 0.78 -8.18
CA ALA A 176 -16.91 1.88 -7.43
C ALA A 176 -16.34 3.27 -7.77
N MET A 177 -15.18 3.36 -8.43
CA MET A 177 -14.56 4.63 -8.83
C MET A 177 -14.94 5.07 -10.25
N VAL A 178 -15.57 4.22 -11.05
CA VAL A 178 -15.81 4.46 -12.49
C VAL A 178 -16.58 5.75 -12.73
N ASN A 179 -17.66 5.98 -11.98
CA ASN A 179 -18.48 7.18 -12.13
C ASN A 179 -17.70 8.49 -11.89
N THR A 180 -16.70 8.46 -11.02
CA THR A 180 -15.86 9.64 -10.73
C THR A 180 -14.72 9.78 -11.74
N ILE A 181 -14.12 8.67 -12.19
CA ILE A 181 -12.90 8.69 -13.01
C ILE A 181 -13.19 8.72 -14.51
N ALA A 182 -14.26 8.09 -14.99
CA ALA A 182 -14.58 8.03 -16.42
C ALA A 182 -14.72 9.42 -17.07
N PRO A 183 -15.42 10.41 -16.47
CA PRO A 183 -15.48 11.76 -17.04
C PRO A 183 -14.11 12.44 -17.14
N VAL A 184 -13.21 12.18 -16.18
CA VAL A 184 -11.84 12.72 -16.19
C VAL A 184 -11.00 12.04 -17.28
N ALA A 185 -11.12 10.72 -17.43
CA ALA A 185 -10.44 9.96 -18.47
C ALA A 185 -10.89 10.42 -19.86
N GLU A 186 -12.18 10.61 -20.08
CA GLU A 186 -12.74 11.14 -21.33
C GLU A 186 -12.21 12.56 -21.62
N TYR A 187 -12.30 13.47 -20.64
CA TYR A 187 -11.78 14.83 -20.79
C TYR A 187 -10.28 14.85 -21.13
N ARG A 188 -9.51 13.93 -20.56
CA ARG A 188 -8.06 13.80 -20.80
C ARG A 188 -7.71 12.91 -21.99
N LYS A 189 -8.69 12.39 -22.72
CA LYS A 189 -8.54 11.46 -23.86
C LYS A 189 -7.75 10.21 -23.51
N SER A 190 -8.00 9.64 -22.34
CA SER A 190 -7.36 8.43 -21.86
C SER A 190 -8.32 7.25 -21.88
N GLU A 191 -7.83 6.11 -22.35
CA GLU A 191 -8.59 4.86 -22.41
C GLU A 191 -8.75 4.28 -20.99
N LEU A 192 -9.99 4.05 -20.56
CA LEU A 192 -10.31 3.51 -19.25
C LEU A 192 -10.46 1.98 -19.31
N ARG A 193 -9.79 1.28 -18.40
CA ARG A 193 -9.96 -0.16 -18.17
C ARG A 193 -10.20 -0.44 -16.69
N ILE A 194 -11.10 -1.37 -16.39
CA ILE A 194 -11.39 -1.83 -15.02
C ILE A 194 -10.86 -3.24 -14.88
N ALA A 195 -9.99 -3.45 -13.90
CA ALA A 195 -9.45 -4.76 -13.58
C ALA A 195 -10.48 -5.59 -12.82
N ASP A 196 -10.50 -6.88 -13.12
CA ASP A 196 -11.48 -7.83 -12.58
C ASP A 196 -10.75 -8.93 -11.82
N GLU A 197 -10.91 -8.94 -10.50
CA GLU A 197 -10.30 -9.93 -9.62
C GLU A 197 -10.86 -11.34 -9.81
N GLN A 198 -12.06 -11.51 -10.38
CA GLN A 198 -12.67 -12.83 -10.58
C GLN A 198 -11.91 -13.68 -11.60
N ARG A 199 -11.06 -13.05 -12.41
CA ARG A 199 -10.15 -13.73 -13.34
C ARG A 199 -8.93 -14.36 -12.66
N ILE A 200 -8.70 -14.11 -11.38
CA ILE A 200 -7.55 -14.62 -10.63
C ILE A 200 -8.01 -15.80 -9.78
N SER A 201 -7.54 -16.99 -10.15
CA SER A 201 -7.85 -18.22 -9.41
C SER A 201 -7.00 -18.36 -8.14
N GLU A 202 -7.39 -19.25 -7.24
CA GLU A 202 -6.57 -19.60 -6.07
C GLU A 202 -5.24 -20.27 -6.48
N GLU A 203 -5.23 -21.01 -7.59
CA GLU A 203 -4.04 -21.61 -8.18
C GLU A 203 -3.04 -20.54 -8.67
N ASP A 204 -3.54 -19.44 -9.23
CA ASP A 204 -2.71 -18.30 -9.62
C ASP A 204 -2.02 -17.65 -8.41
N LEU A 205 -2.66 -17.67 -7.24
CA LEU A 205 -2.16 -17.09 -6.01
C LEU A 205 -1.28 -18.05 -5.19
N ALA A 206 -1.44 -19.36 -5.36
CA ALA A 206 -0.80 -20.38 -4.52
C ALA A 206 0.73 -20.34 -4.56
N ASP A 207 1.32 -19.92 -5.69
CA ASP A 207 2.76 -19.88 -5.90
C ASP A 207 3.42 -18.58 -5.41
N PHE A 208 2.67 -17.63 -4.86
CA PHE A 208 3.26 -16.44 -4.24
C PHE A 208 3.85 -16.82 -2.88
N PHE A 209 5.06 -16.33 -2.60
CA PHE A 209 5.73 -16.51 -1.30
C PHE A 209 5.04 -15.78 -0.13
N TYR A 210 3.99 -15.01 -0.40
CA TYR A 210 3.23 -14.22 0.55
C TYR A 210 1.78 -14.14 0.11
N LEU A 211 0.90 -13.69 1.01
CA LEU A 211 -0.52 -13.52 0.70
C LEU A 211 -0.72 -12.22 -0.10
N GLU A 212 -0.93 -12.36 -1.41
CA GLU A 212 -1.25 -11.25 -2.31
C GLU A 212 -2.75 -11.14 -2.57
N HIS A 213 -3.26 -9.91 -2.74
CA HIS A 213 -4.66 -9.66 -3.03
C HIS A 213 -4.95 -9.89 -4.53
N PRO A 214 -5.99 -10.68 -4.90
CA PRO A 214 -6.30 -10.97 -6.30
C PRO A 214 -6.50 -9.71 -7.14
N GLN A 215 -7.20 -8.70 -6.62
CA GLN A 215 -7.33 -7.39 -7.27
C GLN A 215 -5.98 -6.72 -7.63
N ASN A 216 -4.93 -6.84 -6.80
CA ASN A 216 -3.62 -6.27 -7.12
C ASN A 216 -2.98 -6.99 -8.32
N VAL A 217 -3.12 -8.32 -8.37
CA VAL A 217 -2.65 -9.15 -9.50
C VAL A 217 -3.42 -8.81 -10.77
N ALA A 218 -4.76 -8.71 -10.70
CA ALA A 218 -5.61 -8.36 -11.84
C ALA A 218 -5.24 -6.99 -12.43
N VAL A 219 -5.04 -5.98 -11.58
CA VAL A 219 -4.59 -4.64 -12.00
C VAL A 219 -3.22 -4.73 -12.68
N ALA A 220 -2.27 -5.43 -12.07
CA ALA A 220 -0.92 -5.54 -12.61
C ALA A 220 -0.89 -6.27 -13.97
N LEU A 221 -1.70 -7.33 -14.12
CA LEU A 221 -1.85 -8.06 -15.38
C LEU A 221 -2.46 -7.19 -16.47
N ASP A 222 -3.51 -6.43 -16.17
CA ASP A 222 -4.12 -5.53 -17.14
C ASP A 222 -3.15 -4.44 -17.64
N VAL A 223 -2.28 -3.95 -16.76
CA VAL A 223 -1.19 -3.02 -17.16
C VAL A 223 -0.16 -3.72 -18.05
N CYS A 224 0.29 -4.93 -17.69
CA CYS A 224 1.28 -5.68 -18.49
C CYS A 224 0.71 -6.02 -19.89
N ASN A 225 -0.55 -6.44 -19.93
CA ASN A 225 -1.29 -6.74 -21.17
C ASN A 225 -1.44 -5.49 -22.04
N ALA A 226 -1.68 -4.32 -21.45
CA ALA A 226 -1.78 -3.06 -22.20
C ALA A 226 -0.46 -2.63 -22.89
N VAL A 227 0.66 -3.24 -22.49
CA VAL A 227 2.02 -3.07 -23.04
C VAL A 227 2.41 -4.23 -23.97
N GLY A 228 1.58 -5.29 -24.06
CA GLY A 228 1.80 -6.44 -24.93
C GLY A 228 2.52 -7.63 -24.29
N VAL A 229 2.75 -7.61 -22.97
CA VAL A 229 3.26 -8.79 -22.25
C VAL A 229 2.13 -9.80 -22.08
N LYS A 230 2.35 -11.07 -22.42
CA LYS A 230 1.36 -12.14 -22.25
C LYS A 230 1.06 -12.39 -20.77
N THR A 231 -0.20 -12.67 -20.44
CA THR A 231 -0.68 -12.93 -19.08
C THR A 231 0.17 -13.96 -18.34
N GLU A 232 0.48 -15.09 -18.99
CA GLU A 232 1.20 -16.21 -18.36
C GLU A 232 2.64 -15.82 -18.02
N ILE A 233 3.29 -15.05 -18.91
CA ILE A 233 4.65 -14.53 -18.71
C ILE A 233 4.65 -13.51 -17.57
N ALA A 234 3.69 -12.57 -17.58
CA ALA A 234 3.56 -11.55 -16.56
C ALA A 234 3.31 -12.17 -15.18
N LEU A 235 2.38 -13.11 -15.08
CA LEU A 235 2.03 -13.80 -13.83
C LEU A 235 3.21 -14.62 -13.29
N ALA A 236 3.92 -15.36 -14.14
CA ALA A 236 5.11 -16.09 -13.74
C ALA A 236 6.22 -15.17 -13.19
N GLY A 237 6.34 -13.95 -13.72
CA GLY A 237 7.21 -12.91 -13.19
C GLY A 237 6.74 -12.40 -11.82
N MET A 238 5.45 -12.12 -11.69
CA MET A 238 4.83 -11.65 -10.44
C MET A 238 5.00 -12.64 -9.29
N LYS A 239 4.84 -13.94 -9.53
CA LYS A 239 5.03 -15.00 -8.52
C LYS A 239 6.44 -15.01 -7.90
N LYS A 240 7.45 -14.54 -8.63
CA LYS A 240 8.86 -14.46 -8.18
C LYS A 240 9.20 -13.13 -7.48
N VAL A 241 8.24 -12.22 -7.34
CA VAL A 241 8.51 -10.89 -6.81
C VAL A 241 8.88 -10.96 -5.34
N LYS A 242 9.90 -10.18 -4.96
CA LYS A 242 10.17 -9.96 -3.54
C LYS A 242 9.09 -9.03 -2.97
N PRO A 243 8.32 -9.47 -1.95
CA PRO A 243 7.28 -8.65 -1.36
C PRO A 243 7.82 -7.35 -0.77
N ASP A 244 6.91 -6.38 -0.58
CA ASP A 244 7.23 -5.23 0.25
C ASP A 244 7.41 -5.65 1.72
N LEU A 245 8.13 -4.87 2.52
CA LEU A 245 8.40 -5.22 3.92
C LEU A 245 7.12 -5.34 4.77
N GLY A 246 6.04 -4.66 4.37
CA GLY A 246 4.73 -4.77 5.01
C GLY A 246 3.78 -5.77 4.36
N ALA A 247 4.24 -6.62 3.44
CA ALA A 247 3.40 -7.63 2.82
C ALA A 247 2.88 -8.63 3.86
N LEU A 248 1.68 -9.14 3.61
CA LEU A 248 1.05 -10.09 4.51
C LEU A 248 1.73 -11.46 4.39
N VAL A 249 2.43 -11.85 5.46
CA VAL A 249 3.11 -13.14 5.56
C VAL A 249 2.48 -13.95 6.69
N VAL A 250 2.18 -15.22 6.41
CA VAL A 250 1.77 -16.18 7.43
C VAL A 250 3.01 -16.86 7.96
N ASN A 251 3.27 -16.73 9.26
CA ASN A 251 4.35 -17.43 9.94
C ASN A 251 3.77 -18.54 10.80
N LYS A 252 4.53 -19.64 10.97
CA LYS A 252 4.24 -20.63 12.01
C LYS A 252 5.05 -20.27 13.25
N LEU A 253 4.37 -20.06 14.36
CA LEU A 253 5.02 -19.87 15.67
C LEU A 253 4.80 -21.12 16.51
N ASP A 254 5.78 -21.52 17.31
CA ASP A 254 5.62 -22.56 18.31
C ASP A 254 6.08 -22.06 19.67
N PHE A 255 5.17 -22.13 20.64
CA PHE A 255 5.40 -21.73 22.01
C PHE A 255 5.67 -22.92 22.95
N GLY A 256 5.81 -24.12 22.41
CA GLY A 256 5.98 -25.39 23.13
C GLY A 256 4.70 -26.21 23.26
N ASN A 257 3.56 -25.71 22.74
CA ASN A 257 2.24 -26.36 22.81
C ASN A 257 1.71 -26.76 21.43
N GLY A 258 2.56 -26.73 20.40
CA GLY A 258 2.21 -26.98 19.01
C GLY A 258 2.19 -25.70 18.17
N PRO A 259 2.22 -25.83 16.83
CA PRO A 259 2.31 -24.69 15.93
C PRO A 259 1.03 -23.87 15.95
N ILE A 260 1.16 -22.56 15.86
CA ILE A 260 0.05 -21.63 15.60
C ILE A 260 0.37 -20.82 14.33
N LEU A 261 -0.67 -20.48 13.58
CA LEU A 261 -0.56 -19.59 12.43
C LEU A 261 -0.59 -18.15 12.91
N PHE A 262 0.46 -17.40 12.64
CA PHE A 262 0.56 -15.98 12.96
C PHE A 262 0.47 -15.13 11.70
N VAL A 263 -0.48 -14.21 11.69
CA VAL A 263 -0.67 -13.24 10.61
C VAL A 263 -0.54 -11.83 11.17
N ASN A 264 0.47 -11.11 10.70
CA ASN A 264 0.63 -9.69 11.02
C ASN A 264 -0.12 -8.83 10.00
N SER A 265 -1.30 -8.34 10.38
CA SER A 265 -2.12 -7.41 9.59
C SER A 265 -2.16 -6.00 10.19
N MET A 266 -1.25 -5.64 11.10
CA MET A 266 -1.21 -4.31 11.72
C MET A 266 -0.93 -3.18 10.69
N ALA A 267 -0.38 -3.52 9.52
CA ALA A 267 -0.22 -2.58 8.41
C ALA A 267 -1.57 -2.17 7.77
N ALA A 268 -2.57 -3.06 7.79
CA ALA A 268 -3.94 -2.76 7.38
C ALA A 268 -4.65 -1.99 8.50
N ASN A 269 -4.36 -0.70 8.57
CA ASN A 269 -4.82 0.15 9.67
C ASN A 269 -6.30 0.57 9.52
N ASP A 270 -7.11 0.02 8.61
CA ASP A 270 -8.53 0.35 8.46
C ASP A 270 -9.44 -0.90 8.48
N PRO A 271 -10.70 -0.79 8.94
CA PRO A 271 -11.57 -1.95 9.11
C PRO A 271 -11.86 -2.72 7.82
N VAL A 272 -12.04 -1.99 6.71
CA VAL A 272 -12.39 -2.60 5.42
C VAL A 272 -11.24 -3.44 4.89
N SER A 273 -10.01 -2.90 4.89
CA SER A 273 -8.80 -3.69 4.55
C SER A 273 -8.59 -4.86 5.50
N THR A 274 -8.80 -4.66 6.79
CA THR A 274 -8.60 -5.71 7.80
C THR A 274 -9.57 -6.87 7.59
N LEU A 275 -10.86 -6.58 7.35
CA LEU A 275 -11.86 -7.61 7.08
C LEU A 275 -11.58 -8.39 5.80
N GLN A 276 -11.15 -7.71 4.74
CA GLN A 276 -10.77 -8.37 3.49
C GLN A 276 -9.60 -9.33 3.70
N ILE A 277 -8.59 -8.92 4.48
CA ILE A 277 -7.46 -9.78 4.83
C ILE A 277 -7.92 -10.96 5.69
N TRP A 278 -8.76 -10.72 6.70
CA TRP A 278 -9.34 -11.76 7.54
C TRP A 278 -10.05 -12.82 6.69
N ASN A 279 -11.02 -12.40 5.86
CA ASN A 279 -11.78 -13.29 5.00
C ASN A 279 -10.88 -14.06 4.01
N PHE A 280 -9.81 -13.44 3.54
CA PHE A 280 -8.83 -14.09 2.66
C PHE A 280 -8.03 -15.18 3.39
N VAL A 281 -7.55 -14.88 4.60
CA VAL A 281 -6.82 -15.84 5.45
C VAL A 281 -7.73 -17.01 5.85
N GLU A 282 -8.95 -16.71 6.30
CA GLU A 282 -9.92 -17.71 6.74
C GLU A 282 -10.30 -18.69 5.61
N ARG A 283 -10.49 -18.20 4.37
CA ARG A 283 -10.74 -19.08 3.22
C ARG A 283 -9.55 -19.95 2.86
N ARG A 284 -8.32 -19.40 2.92
CA ARG A 284 -7.10 -20.07 2.44
C ARG A 284 -6.56 -21.09 3.44
N TYR A 285 -6.78 -20.82 4.73
CA TYR A 285 -6.39 -21.67 5.84
C TYR A 285 -7.70 -22.09 6.53
N PRO A 286 -8.41 -23.12 6.04
CA PRO A 286 -9.64 -23.58 6.68
C PRO A 286 -9.32 -23.97 8.13
N LEU A 287 -9.77 -23.14 9.06
CA LEU A 287 -9.50 -23.26 10.48
C LEU A 287 -10.46 -24.32 11.04
N GLU A 288 -9.97 -25.54 11.23
CA GLU A 288 -10.58 -26.43 12.24
C GLU A 288 -10.20 -25.98 13.67
N GLY A 289 -9.28 -25.02 13.79
CA GLY A 289 -8.70 -24.51 15.03
C GLY A 289 -9.26 -23.18 15.52
N TYR A 290 -8.94 -22.90 16.77
CA TYR A 290 -9.34 -21.71 17.55
C TYR A 290 -8.78 -20.41 16.96
N THR A 291 -9.59 -19.34 16.96
CA THR A 291 -9.22 -18.05 16.38
C THR A 291 -8.98 -16.98 17.44
N CYS A 292 -7.90 -16.22 17.27
CA CYS A 292 -7.52 -15.15 18.20
C CYS A 292 -7.18 -13.87 17.45
N ILE A 293 -7.92 -12.79 17.71
CA ILE A 293 -7.52 -11.44 17.29
C ILE A 293 -6.71 -10.76 18.39
N TYR A 294 -5.52 -10.27 18.04
CA TYR A 294 -4.74 -9.36 18.87
C TYR A 294 -4.86 -7.92 18.35
N LEU A 295 -5.44 -7.02 19.12
CA LEU A 295 -5.57 -5.61 18.78
C LEU A 295 -4.60 -4.77 19.62
N ASN A 296 -3.61 -4.14 18.96
CA ASN A 296 -2.73 -3.16 19.59
C ASN A 296 -3.23 -1.74 19.36
N CYS A 297 -3.82 -1.11 20.38
CA CYS A 297 -4.41 0.22 20.27
C CYS A 297 -3.39 1.34 20.44
N ARG A 298 -3.74 2.51 19.90
CA ARG A 298 -3.05 3.79 20.14
C ARG A 298 -3.93 4.72 20.96
N GLU A 299 -3.33 5.43 21.92
CA GLU A 299 -4.08 6.37 22.77
C GLU A 299 -4.65 7.55 21.96
N ASP A 300 -3.86 8.08 21.01
CA ASP A 300 -4.18 9.25 20.19
C ASP A 300 -5.22 8.97 19.09
N ARG A 301 -5.62 7.71 18.88
CA ARG A 301 -6.51 7.30 17.77
C ARG A 301 -7.76 6.56 18.21
N ARG A 302 -8.48 7.10 19.19
CA ARG A 302 -9.70 6.48 19.75
C ARG A 302 -10.78 6.13 18.73
N SER A 303 -11.00 6.98 17.72
CA SER A 303 -11.97 6.70 16.65
C SER A 303 -11.63 5.41 15.90
N ARG A 304 -10.37 5.23 15.50
CA ARG A 304 -9.90 4.03 14.82
C ARG A 304 -9.99 2.79 15.72
N THR A 305 -9.65 2.92 17.00
CA THR A 305 -9.83 1.85 17.98
C THR A 305 -11.29 1.38 18.04
N ARG A 306 -12.26 2.30 18.09
CA ARG A 306 -13.69 1.95 18.07
C ARG A 306 -14.08 1.20 16.80
N GLN A 307 -13.64 1.67 15.64
CA GLN A 307 -13.91 1.02 14.36
C GLN A 307 -13.34 -0.40 14.28
N LEU A 308 -12.12 -0.63 14.81
CA LEU A 308 -11.53 -1.97 14.85
C LEU A 308 -12.22 -2.87 15.89
N LEU A 309 -12.68 -2.32 17.02
CA LEU A 309 -13.51 -3.07 17.95
C LEU A 309 -14.85 -3.47 17.31
N GLN A 310 -15.49 -2.58 16.55
CA GLN A 310 -16.69 -2.92 15.77
C GLN A 310 -16.43 -4.08 14.83
N LEU A 311 -15.36 -4.00 14.05
CA LEU A 311 -14.94 -5.10 13.19
C LEU A 311 -14.78 -6.43 13.94
N ILE A 312 -14.11 -6.42 15.10
CA ILE A 312 -13.87 -7.65 15.89
C ILE A 312 -15.19 -8.27 16.36
N TYR A 313 -16.12 -7.47 16.91
CA TYR A 313 -17.28 -8.00 17.63
C TYR A 313 -18.54 -8.09 16.77
N GLU A 314 -18.66 -7.30 15.70
CA GLU A 314 -19.83 -7.29 14.81
C GLU A 314 -19.63 -8.17 13.57
N ASP A 315 -18.42 -8.17 13.00
CA ASP A 315 -18.14 -8.86 11.74
C ASP A 315 -17.34 -10.15 11.95
N ILE A 316 -16.14 -10.09 12.56
CA ILE A 316 -15.21 -11.23 12.62
C ILE A 316 -15.63 -12.28 13.67
N LYS A 317 -15.92 -11.84 14.90
CA LYS A 317 -16.36 -12.68 16.03
C LYS A 317 -15.42 -13.87 16.33
N PRO A 318 -14.15 -13.61 16.68
CA PRO A 318 -13.18 -14.67 16.96
C PRO A 318 -13.49 -15.39 18.28
N ASP A 319 -12.89 -16.56 18.52
CA ASP A 319 -12.98 -17.26 19.80
C ASP A 319 -12.34 -16.47 20.94
N ARG A 320 -11.25 -15.76 20.64
CA ARG A 320 -10.53 -14.90 21.59
C ARG A 320 -10.20 -13.53 20.99
N SER A 321 -10.31 -12.50 21.81
CA SER A 321 -9.83 -11.16 21.52
C SER A 321 -8.91 -10.68 22.64
N ILE A 322 -7.66 -10.41 22.30
CA ILE A 322 -6.67 -9.83 23.21
C ILE A 322 -6.48 -8.36 22.80
N ILE A 323 -6.87 -7.44 23.68
CA ILE A 323 -6.87 -6.00 23.37
C ILE A 323 -5.87 -5.30 24.28
N ARG A 324 -4.86 -4.69 23.69
CA ARG A 324 -3.84 -3.91 24.39
C ARG A 324 -4.04 -2.42 24.17
N GLY A 325 -4.15 -1.62 25.22
CA GLY A 325 -4.23 -0.16 25.11
C GLY A 325 -4.71 0.54 26.38
N GLN A 326 -4.62 1.87 26.40
CA GLN A 326 -5.14 2.67 27.51
C GLN A 326 -6.64 2.88 27.41
N LYS A 327 -7.35 2.76 28.54
CA LYS A 327 -8.77 3.12 28.70
C LYS A 327 -9.69 2.44 27.68
N VAL A 328 -9.32 1.24 27.23
CA VAL A 328 -10.10 0.45 26.26
C VAL A 328 -11.28 -0.28 26.89
N ASP A 329 -11.26 -0.47 28.22
CA ASP A 329 -12.28 -1.20 28.98
C ASP A 329 -13.70 -0.71 28.73
N ALA A 330 -13.91 0.62 28.75
CA ALA A 330 -15.21 1.21 28.51
C ALA A 330 -15.69 0.97 27.07
N MET A 331 -14.79 1.06 26.09
CA MET A 331 -15.12 0.83 24.68
C MET A 331 -15.50 -0.64 24.43
N VAL A 332 -14.77 -1.58 25.03
CA VAL A 332 -15.07 -3.02 24.92
C VAL A 332 -16.42 -3.35 25.57
N LYS A 333 -16.71 -2.81 26.76
CA LYS A 333 -18.00 -3.05 27.45
C LYS A 333 -19.22 -2.67 26.59
N HIS A 334 -19.10 -1.61 25.79
CA HIS A 334 -20.18 -1.15 24.93
C HIS A 334 -20.40 -1.99 23.68
N ILE A 335 -19.53 -2.94 23.36
CA ILE A 335 -19.61 -3.66 22.09
C ILE A 335 -19.55 -5.18 22.21
N LYS A 336 -19.03 -5.69 23.34
CA LYS A 336 -18.86 -7.13 23.57
C LYS A 336 -20.16 -7.94 23.40
N TYR A 337 -21.33 -7.33 23.60
CA TYR A 337 -22.62 -8.00 23.43
C TYR A 337 -22.90 -8.49 22.01
N HIS A 338 -22.23 -7.94 20.98
CA HIS A 338 -22.36 -8.40 19.60
C HIS A 338 -21.69 -9.77 19.34
N SER A 339 -20.74 -10.17 20.19
CA SER A 339 -20.12 -11.50 20.18
C SER A 339 -19.95 -12.03 21.60
N PRO A 340 -21.02 -12.55 22.22
CA PRO A 340 -21.00 -12.98 23.63
C PRO A 340 -20.11 -14.20 23.88
N GLN A 341 -19.81 -14.98 22.83
CA GLN A 341 -18.96 -16.18 22.90
C GLN A 341 -17.47 -15.84 22.83
N THR A 342 -17.09 -14.67 22.30
CA THR A 342 -15.69 -14.23 22.25
C THR A 342 -15.15 -14.00 23.65
N HIS A 343 -14.10 -14.74 24.02
CA HIS A 343 -13.33 -14.51 25.23
C HIS A 343 -12.47 -13.25 25.07
N THR A 344 -12.56 -12.29 25.99
CA THR A 344 -11.84 -11.01 25.88
C THR A 344 -10.83 -10.83 27.00
N ASP A 345 -9.56 -10.66 26.65
CA ASP A 345 -8.51 -10.21 27.54
C ASP A 345 -8.18 -8.74 27.26
N ILE A 346 -8.05 -7.93 28.32
CA ILE A 346 -7.65 -6.52 28.21
C ILE A 346 -6.32 -6.32 28.92
N LEU A 347 -5.34 -5.80 28.19
CA LEU A 347 -4.02 -5.43 28.70
C LEU A 347 -3.85 -3.91 28.65
N GLN A 348 -3.50 -3.29 29.77
CA GLN A 348 -3.04 -1.90 29.74
C GLN A 348 -1.69 -1.83 29.02
N ASP A 349 -1.43 -0.75 28.30
CA ASP A 349 -0.20 -0.53 27.53
C ASP A 349 1.06 -0.39 28.40
N THR A 350 0.90 -0.15 29.70
CA THR A 350 1.99 -0.17 30.69
C THR A 350 2.49 -1.56 31.04
N LYS A 351 1.73 -2.62 30.73
CA LYS A 351 2.15 -4.01 30.98
C LYS A 351 3.34 -4.38 30.09
N PRO A 352 4.32 -5.17 30.58
CA PRO A 352 5.44 -5.58 29.75
C PRO A 352 4.99 -6.45 28.57
N MET A 353 5.83 -6.54 27.53
CA MET A 353 5.57 -7.35 26.33
C MET A 353 5.29 -8.82 26.66
N GLY A 354 5.96 -9.34 27.70
CA GLY A 354 5.75 -10.70 28.20
C GLY A 354 4.29 -11.01 28.53
N SER A 355 3.51 -10.03 28.99
CA SER A 355 2.08 -10.24 29.27
C SER A 355 1.26 -10.58 28.02
N SER A 356 1.58 -10.00 26.86
CA SER A 356 0.94 -10.39 25.60
C SER A 356 1.38 -11.80 25.18
N ILE A 357 2.69 -12.08 25.27
CA ILE A 357 3.25 -13.40 24.93
C ILE A 357 2.66 -14.50 25.80
N ASP A 358 2.49 -14.27 27.10
CA ASP A 358 1.89 -15.25 28.02
C ASP A 358 0.44 -15.59 27.69
N LEU A 359 -0.31 -14.67 27.07
CA LEU A 359 -1.64 -14.97 26.55
C LEU A 359 -1.57 -15.76 25.23
N PHE A 360 -0.61 -15.45 24.37
CA PHE A 360 -0.39 -16.21 23.12
C PHE A 360 0.02 -17.66 23.38
N LYS A 361 0.85 -17.91 24.41
CA LYS A 361 1.24 -19.26 24.85
C LYS A 361 0.06 -20.14 25.30
N LYS A 362 -1.06 -19.52 25.68
CA LYS A 362 -2.29 -20.21 26.12
C LYS A 362 -3.22 -20.56 24.95
N LEU A 363 -2.88 -20.17 23.72
CA LEU A 363 -3.65 -20.57 22.55
C LEU A 363 -3.40 -22.06 22.27
N PRO A 364 -4.45 -22.83 21.89
CA PRO A 364 -4.26 -24.23 21.51
C PRO A 364 -3.44 -24.35 20.22
N ALA A 365 -2.90 -25.54 19.97
CA ALA A 365 -2.28 -25.87 18.68
C ALA A 365 -3.24 -25.60 17.52
N ASP A 366 -2.68 -25.30 16.35
CA ASP A 366 -3.39 -25.02 15.10
C ASP A 366 -4.32 -23.79 15.16
N SER A 367 -4.13 -22.92 16.15
CA SER A 367 -4.84 -21.64 16.25
C SER A 367 -4.37 -20.63 15.21
N LEU A 368 -5.28 -19.73 14.81
CA LEU A 368 -4.92 -18.51 14.09
C LEU A 368 -4.78 -17.32 15.05
N LEU A 369 -3.57 -16.78 15.16
CA LEU A 369 -3.29 -15.51 15.81
C LEU A 369 -3.21 -14.39 14.76
N PHE A 370 -4.25 -13.56 14.70
CA PHE A 370 -4.39 -12.47 13.75
C PHE A 370 -4.17 -11.11 14.43
N ALA A 371 -3.06 -10.45 14.13
CA ALA A 371 -2.69 -9.19 14.79
C ALA A 371 -3.07 -7.95 13.95
N ILE A 372 -3.73 -6.98 14.59
CA ILE A 372 -4.24 -5.74 13.98
C ILE A 372 -3.95 -4.51 14.86
N GLY A 373 -4.16 -3.33 14.28
CA GLY A 373 -3.98 -2.06 14.98
C GLY A 373 -2.62 -1.42 14.72
N ASN A 374 -2.00 -0.82 15.72
CA ASN A 374 -0.80 -0.04 15.55
C ASN A 374 0.47 -0.91 15.51
N GLN A 375 1.23 -0.82 14.42
CA GLN A 375 2.53 -1.47 14.31
C GLN A 375 3.69 -0.64 14.89
N VAL A 376 3.61 0.69 14.92
CA VAL A 376 4.78 1.53 15.29
C VAL A 376 5.10 1.44 16.78
N GLY A 377 6.39 1.34 17.13
CA GLY A 377 6.86 1.20 18.51
C GLY A 377 6.64 -0.22 19.03
N PHE A 378 5.85 -0.37 20.10
CA PHE A 378 5.59 -1.67 20.72
C PHE A 378 5.14 -2.76 19.74
N GLY A 379 4.33 -2.42 18.72
CA GLY A 379 3.86 -3.41 17.75
C GLY A 379 5.01 -4.05 16.97
N GLN A 380 6.01 -3.26 16.59
CA GLN A 380 7.20 -3.70 15.87
C GLN A 380 8.07 -4.57 16.79
N ASP A 381 8.35 -4.10 18.00
CA ASP A 381 9.12 -4.85 18.99
C ASP A 381 8.47 -6.21 19.30
N LEU A 382 7.13 -6.24 19.39
CA LEU A 382 6.37 -7.48 19.59
C LEU A 382 6.54 -8.43 18.40
N ILE A 383 6.42 -7.93 17.16
CA ILE A 383 6.60 -8.77 15.96
C ILE A 383 8.01 -9.33 15.92
N GLU A 384 9.04 -8.50 16.16
CA GLU A 384 10.44 -8.95 16.22
C GLU A 384 10.63 -10.04 17.26
N LYS A 385 10.03 -9.88 18.45
CA LYS A 385 10.06 -10.89 19.51
C LYS A 385 9.32 -12.18 19.14
N LEU A 386 8.17 -12.07 18.46
CA LEU A 386 7.41 -13.24 18.00
C LEU A 386 8.20 -14.07 16.98
N MET A 387 9.03 -13.43 16.15
CA MET A 387 9.86 -14.15 15.18
C MET A 387 10.95 -15.02 15.83
N GLU A 388 11.31 -14.80 17.11
CA GLU A 388 12.17 -15.72 17.85
C GLU A 388 11.51 -17.09 18.13
N PHE A 389 10.16 -17.14 18.12
CA PHE A 389 9.37 -18.36 18.29
C PHE A 389 8.97 -18.98 16.95
N LYS A 390 9.56 -18.51 15.84
CA LYS A 390 9.26 -19.06 14.52
C LYS A 390 9.73 -20.51 14.46
N ALA A 391 8.79 -21.42 14.18
CA ALA A 391 9.13 -22.80 13.90
C ALA A 391 9.64 -22.89 12.46
N ASP A 392 10.76 -23.58 12.26
CA ASP A 392 11.17 -23.99 10.92
C ASP A 392 10.15 -25.04 10.43
N GLY A 393 9.55 -24.74 9.28
CA GLY A 393 8.59 -25.62 8.60
C GLY A 393 9.18 -26.13 7.30
#